data_AF-A0A3D3RH35-F1
#
_entry.id   AF-A0A3D3RH35-F1
#
_cell.length_a   1.000
_cell.length_b   1.000
_cell.length_c   1.000
_cell.angle_alpha   90.00
_cell.angle_beta   90.00
_cell.angle_gamma   90.00
#
_symmetry.space_group_name_H-M   'P 1'
#
loop_
_entity.id
_entity.type
_entity.pdbx_description
1 polymer ?
#
loop_
_entity_poly.entity_id
_entity_poly.type
_entity_poly.pdbx_seq_one_letter_code
_entity_poly.pdbx_strand_id
1 'polypeptide(L)'
;MTPGPVQVRENVRNARSIKTTNPDVDTSFVEEYKETCDKIAKILHTSGNVYILSGEGILGLECACASLTEKGDRVLVIDNGIYGNGFADFVSLYGGNPVLYQKDYRHTIDVEELRAYLENDHDFKYATVVHNDTPSGMTNDVMAIGRLLDEFGILS
;
A
#
# COMPACT_ATOMS: atom_id res chain seq x y z
N MET A 1 -2.23 -3.80 -25.16
CA MET A 1 -1.57 -3.92 -23.84
C MET A 1 -2.34 -3.03 -22.88
N THR A 2 -2.67 -3.55 -21.70
CA THR A 2 -3.37 -2.83 -20.62
C THR A 2 -2.42 -2.63 -19.46
N PRO A 3 -2.67 -1.65 -18.57
CA PRO A 3 -1.90 -1.52 -17.33
C PRO A 3 -2.24 -2.60 -16.27
N GLY A 4 -3.25 -3.42 -16.54
CA GLY A 4 -3.66 -4.54 -15.68
C GLY A 4 -5.12 -4.92 -15.97
N PRO A 5 -5.53 -6.18 -15.71
CA PRO A 5 -4.66 -7.35 -15.61
C PRO A 5 -3.96 -7.66 -16.95
N VAL A 6 -2.78 -8.30 -16.90
CA VAL A 6 -2.00 -8.71 -18.08
C VAL A 6 -1.91 -10.23 -18.20
N GLN A 7 -1.33 -10.73 -19.29
CA GLN A 7 -1.16 -12.17 -19.50
C GLN A 7 -0.27 -12.79 -18.42
N VAL A 8 -0.74 -13.91 -17.88
CA VAL A 8 -0.02 -14.69 -16.85
C VAL A 8 1.03 -15.58 -17.52
N ARG A 9 2.25 -15.63 -16.96
CA ARG A 9 3.32 -16.51 -17.45
C ARG A 9 2.89 -17.98 -17.42
N GLU A 10 3.29 -18.75 -18.43
CA GLU A 10 2.84 -20.13 -18.62
C GLU A 10 3.12 -21.05 -17.42
N ASN A 11 4.27 -20.90 -16.77
CA ASN A 11 4.59 -21.68 -15.58
C ASN A 11 3.63 -21.40 -14.40
N VAL A 12 3.13 -20.17 -14.25
CA VAL A 12 2.13 -19.81 -13.23
C VAL A 12 0.77 -20.38 -13.60
N ARG A 13 0.40 -20.38 -14.89
CA ARG A 13 -0.82 -21.05 -15.37
C ARG A 13 -0.79 -22.55 -15.09
N ASN A 14 0.34 -23.20 -15.34
CA ASN A 14 0.54 -24.61 -15.05
C ASN A 14 0.56 -24.91 -13.56
N ALA A 15 1.11 -24.03 -12.72
CA ALA A 15 1.05 -24.21 -11.27
C ALA A 15 -0.41 -24.21 -10.75
N ARG A 16 -1.28 -23.38 -11.34
CA ARG A 16 -2.71 -23.33 -10.98
C ARG A 16 -3.52 -24.57 -11.37
N SER A 17 -3.00 -25.46 -12.22
CA SER A 17 -3.68 -26.71 -12.58
C SER A 17 -3.31 -27.89 -11.68
N ILE A 18 -2.35 -27.69 -10.76
CA ILE A 18 -1.94 -28.70 -9.80
C ILE A 18 -3.10 -28.95 -8.81
N LYS A 19 -3.38 -30.23 -8.55
CA LYS A 19 -4.41 -30.62 -7.57
C LYS A 19 -3.97 -30.21 -6.17
N THR A 20 -4.82 -29.46 -5.47
CA THR A 20 -4.60 -29.04 -4.09
C THR A 20 -5.42 -29.89 -3.10
N THR A 21 -5.03 -29.85 -1.84
CA THR A 21 -5.71 -30.43 -0.69
C THR A 21 -6.51 -29.36 0.06
N ASN A 22 -7.18 -29.72 1.16
CA ASN A 22 -7.77 -28.73 2.05
C ASN A 22 -6.67 -28.15 2.96
N PRO A 23 -6.34 -26.85 2.85
CA PRO A 23 -5.26 -26.23 3.63
C PRO A 23 -5.52 -26.22 5.14
N ASP A 24 -6.77 -26.36 5.59
CA ASP A 24 -7.12 -26.37 7.02
C ASP A 24 -6.70 -27.66 7.73
N VAL A 25 -6.44 -28.74 6.96
CA VAL A 25 -6.10 -30.06 7.50
C VAL A 25 -4.76 -30.58 7.00
N ASP A 26 -4.27 -30.08 5.87
CA ASP A 26 -3.00 -30.49 5.29
C ASP A 26 -1.83 -29.81 6.02
N THR A 27 -1.12 -30.59 6.83
CA THR A 27 0.03 -30.09 7.57
C THR A 27 1.18 -29.62 6.66
N SER A 28 1.27 -30.15 5.44
CA SER A 28 2.30 -29.72 4.47
C SER A 28 2.05 -28.31 3.95
N PHE A 29 0.80 -27.86 3.93
CA PHE A 29 0.44 -26.50 3.51
C PHE A 29 1.05 -25.43 4.43
N VAL A 30 1.23 -25.72 5.72
CA VAL A 30 1.81 -24.76 6.69
C VAL A 30 3.24 -24.40 6.28
N GLU A 31 4.04 -25.40 5.89
CA GLU A 31 5.41 -25.21 5.43
C GLU A 31 5.43 -24.47 4.09
N GLU A 32 4.59 -24.87 3.14
CA GLU A 32 4.49 -24.23 1.81
C GLU A 32 4.07 -22.75 1.92
N TYR A 33 3.10 -22.44 2.77
CA TYR A 33 2.63 -21.09 3.03
C TYR A 33 3.73 -20.23 3.66
N LYS A 34 4.44 -20.77 4.66
CA LYS A 34 5.58 -20.09 5.29
C LYS A 34 6.68 -19.80 4.27
N GLU A 35 7.08 -20.79 3.48
CA GLU A 35 8.10 -20.60 2.45
C GLU A 35 7.69 -19.55 1.42
N THR A 36 6.40 -19.50 1.08
CA THR A 36 5.86 -18.51 0.14
C THR A 36 5.92 -17.11 0.76
N CYS A 37 5.55 -16.94 2.03
CA CYS A 37 5.70 -15.68 2.75
C CYS A 37 7.18 -15.23 2.82
N ASP A 38 8.11 -16.15 3.12
CA ASP A 38 9.55 -15.86 3.16
C ASP A 38 10.09 -15.44 1.78
N LYS A 39 9.58 -16.02 0.68
CA LYS A 39 9.92 -15.61 -0.69
C LYS A 39 9.41 -14.20 -1.00
N ILE A 40 8.20 -13.85 -0.57
CA ILE A 40 7.65 -12.50 -0.73
C ILE A 40 8.46 -11.49 0.10
N ALA A 41 8.83 -11.82 1.35
CA ALA A 41 9.66 -10.96 2.18
C ALA A 41 11.00 -10.60 1.51
N LYS A 42 11.63 -11.56 0.82
CA LYS A 42 12.84 -11.31 0.01
C LYS A 42 12.60 -10.35 -1.15
N ILE A 43 11.45 -10.44 -1.83
CA ILE A 43 11.07 -9.54 -2.93
C ILE A 43 10.84 -8.12 -2.40
N LEU A 44 10.23 -8.00 -1.21
CA LEU A 44 9.95 -6.72 -0.55
C LEU A 44 11.16 -6.14 0.19
N HIS A 45 12.29 -6.86 0.23
CA HIS A 45 13.49 -6.48 0.98
C HIS A 45 13.22 -6.19 2.48
N THR A 46 12.30 -6.93 3.10
CA THR A 46 11.93 -6.74 4.51
C THR A 46 12.40 -7.88 5.40
N SER A 47 12.74 -7.55 6.65
CA SER A 47 12.96 -8.51 7.74
C SER A 47 11.71 -8.73 8.60
N GLY A 48 10.62 -8.00 8.32
CA GLY A 48 9.34 -8.13 9.01
C GLY A 48 8.55 -9.38 8.60
N ASN A 49 7.51 -9.68 9.37
CA ASN A 49 6.59 -10.76 9.05
C ASN A 49 5.74 -10.40 7.83
N VAL A 50 5.61 -11.34 6.89
CA VAL A 50 4.75 -11.19 5.70
C VAL A 50 3.64 -12.21 5.77
N TYR A 51 2.42 -11.78 5.43
CA TYR A 51 1.24 -12.63 5.35
C TYR A 51 0.50 -12.35 4.04
N ILE A 52 -0.06 -13.40 3.43
CA ILE A 52 -0.82 -13.31 2.19
C ILE A 52 -2.30 -13.21 2.53
N LEU A 53 -2.94 -12.10 2.14
CA LEU A 53 -4.38 -11.95 2.26
C LEU A 53 -5.06 -12.55 1.03
N SER A 54 -6.17 -13.27 1.24
CA SER A 54 -6.93 -13.91 0.16
C SER A 54 -7.88 -12.91 -0.49
N GLY A 55 -7.35 -12.03 -1.34
CA GLY A 55 -8.13 -11.05 -2.09
C GLY A 55 -7.29 -10.31 -3.13
N GLU A 56 -7.93 -9.38 -3.85
CA GLU A 56 -7.24 -8.47 -4.76
C GLU A 56 -6.41 -7.43 -3.99
N GLY A 57 -5.58 -6.65 -4.70
CA GLY A 57 -4.67 -5.68 -4.07
C GLY A 57 -5.36 -4.68 -3.15
N ILE A 58 -6.62 -4.31 -3.44
CA ILE A 58 -7.41 -3.38 -2.64
C ILE A 58 -7.63 -3.86 -1.20
N LEU A 59 -7.73 -5.18 -0.98
CA LEU A 59 -7.90 -5.77 0.36
C LEU A 59 -6.71 -5.44 1.27
N GLY A 60 -5.49 -5.44 0.73
CA GLY A 60 -4.30 -5.06 1.50
C GLY A 60 -4.32 -3.59 1.91
N LEU A 61 -4.78 -2.70 1.02
CA LEU A 61 -4.85 -1.26 1.26
C LEU A 61 -5.91 -0.91 2.31
N GLU A 62 -7.11 -1.48 2.17
CA GLU A 62 -8.19 -1.32 3.14
C GLU A 62 -7.78 -1.89 4.51
N CYS A 63 -7.20 -3.11 4.54
CA CYS A 63 -6.76 -3.75 5.78
C CYS A 63 -5.72 -2.89 6.54
N ALA A 64 -4.78 -2.27 5.83
CA ALA A 64 -3.82 -1.35 6.44
C ALA A 64 -4.52 -0.15 7.09
N CYS A 65 -5.47 0.48 6.39
CA CYS A 65 -6.23 1.60 6.95
C CYS A 65 -7.11 1.18 8.13
N ALA A 66 -7.81 0.05 8.00
CA ALA A 66 -8.67 -0.53 9.04
C ALA A 66 -7.92 -0.85 10.32
N SER A 67 -6.66 -1.27 10.19
CA SER A 67 -5.82 -1.67 11.33
C SER A 67 -5.16 -0.47 12.01
N LEU A 68 -4.97 0.63 11.30
CA LEU A 68 -4.25 1.81 11.79
C LEU A 68 -5.16 2.95 12.23
N THR A 69 -6.34 3.11 11.62
CA THR A 69 -7.25 4.21 11.88
C THR A 69 -8.14 3.94 13.09
N GLU A 70 -8.15 4.89 14.02
CA GLU A 70 -9.12 5.02 15.09
C GLU A 70 -9.96 6.28 14.88
N LYS A 71 -11.10 6.34 15.58
CA LYS A 71 -12.02 7.47 15.44
C LYS A 71 -11.37 8.79 15.83
N GLY A 72 -11.35 9.74 14.91
CA GLY A 72 -10.83 11.10 15.11
C GLY A 72 -9.36 11.28 14.71
N ASP A 73 -8.65 10.20 14.39
CA ASP A 73 -7.25 10.30 13.94
C ASP A 73 -7.13 11.16 12.70
N ARG A 74 -6.13 12.05 12.67
CA ARG A 74 -5.78 12.78 11.46
C ARG A 74 -4.83 11.93 10.62
N VAL A 75 -5.16 11.73 9.35
CA VAL A 75 -4.35 10.94 8.41
C VAL A 75 -4.02 11.79 7.20
N LEU A 76 -2.74 11.89 6.87
CA LEU A 76 -2.29 12.62 5.69
C LEU A 76 -2.44 11.74 4.44
N VAL A 77 -3.25 12.18 3.48
CA VAL A 77 -3.44 11.48 2.21
C VAL A 77 -2.69 12.23 1.12
N ILE A 78 -1.55 11.69 0.69
CA ILE A 78 -0.72 12.26 -0.39
C ILE A 78 -1.29 11.81 -1.73
N ASP A 79 -1.91 12.74 -2.45
CA ASP A 79 -2.72 12.48 -3.63
C ASP A 79 -2.17 13.21 -4.87
N ASN A 80 -1.77 12.44 -5.88
CA ASN A 80 -1.54 12.92 -7.25
C ASN A 80 -2.18 12.00 -8.31
N GLY A 81 -3.26 11.31 -7.94
CA GLY A 81 -4.01 10.46 -8.86
C GLY A 81 -5.18 9.71 -8.22
N ILE A 82 -5.87 8.90 -9.02
CA ILE A 82 -7.16 8.31 -8.62
C ILE A 82 -6.99 7.38 -7.41
N TYR A 83 -5.91 6.59 -7.34
CA TYR A 83 -5.70 5.69 -6.21
C TYR A 83 -5.24 6.42 -4.96
N GLY A 84 -4.46 7.50 -5.10
CA GLY A 84 -4.07 8.36 -3.98
C GLY A 84 -5.29 8.94 -3.28
N ASN A 85 -6.20 9.51 -4.06
CA ASN A 85 -7.46 10.06 -3.55
C ASN A 85 -8.32 9.01 -2.83
N GLY A 86 -8.35 7.77 -3.33
CA GLY A 86 -9.18 6.68 -2.77
C GLY A 86 -8.87 6.32 -1.32
N PHE A 87 -7.67 6.63 -0.80
CA PHE A 87 -7.36 6.41 0.61
C PHE A 87 -8.21 7.26 1.56
N ALA A 88 -8.68 8.44 1.11
CA ALA A 88 -9.56 9.28 1.93
C ALA A 88 -10.87 8.58 2.29
N ASP A 89 -11.40 7.76 1.39
CA ASP A 89 -12.60 6.97 1.62
C ASP A 89 -12.36 5.89 2.68
N PHE A 90 -11.23 5.19 2.64
CA PHE A 90 -10.87 4.19 3.66
C PHE A 90 -10.69 4.82 5.04
N VAL A 91 -9.96 5.93 5.13
CA VAL A 91 -9.78 6.64 6.40
C VAL A 91 -11.12 7.07 6.98
N SER A 92 -11.99 7.67 6.14
CA SER A 92 -13.32 8.11 6.55
C SER A 92 -14.21 6.93 6.99
N LEU A 93 -14.13 5.80 6.29
CA LEU A 93 -14.91 4.59 6.59
C LEU A 93 -14.65 4.07 8.01
N TYR A 94 -13.40 4.18 8.49
CA TYR A 94 -13.01 3.76 9.83
C TYR A 94 -13.05 4.90 10.88
N GLY A 95 -13.63 6.05 10.52
CA GLY A 95 -13.88 7.17 11.42
C GLY A 95 -12.71 8.12 11.63
N GLY A 96 -11.65 8.00 10.83
CA GLY A 96 -10.56 8.96 10.79
C GLY A 96 -10.94 10.24 10.02
N ASN A 97 -10.07 11.23 10.11
CA ASN A 97 -10.15 12.52 9.44
C ASN A 97 -9.06 12.59 8.36
N PRO A 98 -9.37 12.27 7.09
CA PRO A 98 -8.39 12.39 6.01
C PRO A 98 -8.09 13.87 5.73
N VAL A 99 -6.81 14.21 5.70
CA VAL A 99 -6.30 15.52 5.29
C VAL A 99 -5.56 15.33 3.98
N LEU A 100 -6.12 15.88 2.90
CA LEU A 100 -5.58 15.69 1.56
C LEU A 100 -4.46 16.68 1.26
N TYR A 101 -3.29 16.18 0.92
CA TYR A 101 -2.26 16.92 0.20
C TYR A 101 -2.38 16.61 -1.28
N GLN A 102 -3.13 17.45 -2.01
CA GLN A 102 -3.44 17.22 -3.42
C GLN A 102 -2.50 17.98 -4.35
N LYS A 103 -2.00 17.29 -5.37
CA LYS A 103 -1.33 17.87 -6.53
C LYS A 103 -2.18 17.72 -7.78
N ASP A 104 -1.80 18.45 -8.83
CA ASP A 104 -2.38 18.18 -10.14
C ASP A 104 -1.97 16.78 -10.61
N TYR A 105 -2.87 16.08 -11.29
CA TYR A 105 -2.60 14.71 -11.78
C TYR A 105 -1.68 14.74 -13.02
N ARG A 106 -0.72 15.66 -13.03
CA ARG A 106 0.24 15.94 -14.11
C ARG A 106 1.67 15.97 -13.61
N HIS A 107 1.89 16.12 -12.31
CA HIS A 107 3.22 16.13 -11.72
C HIS A 107 3.32 15.10 -10.58
N THR A 108 4.54 14.59 -10.37
CA THR A 108 4.87 13.78 -9.21
C THR A 108 4.88 14.65 -7.95
N ILE A 109 4.84 14.01 -6.78
CA ILE A 109 4.97 14.71 -5.51
C ILE A 109 6.37 15.32 -5.39
N ASP A 110 6.44 16.64 -5.24
CA ASP A 110 7.68 17.35 -4.92
C ASP A 110 7.93 17.28 -3.41
N VAL A 111 9.11 16.76 -3.04
CA VAL A 111 9.48 16.48 -1.65
C VAL A 111 9.72 17.77 -0.86
N GLU A 112 10.26 18.82 -1.49
CA GLU A 112 10.51 20.10 -0.81
C GLU A 112 9.20 20.87 -0.59
N GLU A 113 8.27 20.81 -1.55
CA GLU A 113 6.94 21.36 -1.36
C GLU A 113 6.14 20.61 -0.29
N LEU A 114 6.30 19.28 -0.20
CA LEU A 114 5.71 18.48 0.88
C LEU A 114 6.33 18.81 2.23
N ARG A 115 7.65 19.01 2.29
CA ARG A 115 8.36 19.46 3.50
C ARG A 115 7.81 20.79 3.99
N ALA A 116 7.70 21.79 3.12
CA ALA A 116 7.17 23.10 3.47
C ALA A 116 5.72 23.02 4.00
N TYR A 117 4.92 22.08 3.50
CA TYR A 117 3.59 21.79 4.04
C TYR A 117 3.67 21.21 5.46
N LEU A 118 4.51 20.19 5.68
CA LEU A 118 4.67 19.51 6.96
C LEU A 118 5.25 20.42 8.06
N GLU A 119 6.08 21.41 7.70
CA GLU A 119 6.55 22.43 8.65
C GLU A 119 5.40 23.22 9.30
N ASN A 120 4.26 23.34 8.61
CA ASN A 120 3.08 24.05 9.11
C ASN A 120 2.04 23.10 9.73
N ASP A 121 1.90 21.88 9.22
CA ASP A 121 0.93 20.88 9.69
C ASP A 121 1.49 19.46 9.55
N HIS A 122 1.86 18.83 10.67
CA HIS A 122 2.42 17.48 10.72
C HIS A 122 1.83 16.60 11.83
N ASP A 123 0.79 17.06 12.52
CA ASP A 123 0.10 16.27 13.55
C ASP A 123 -0.83 15.24 12.88
N PHE A 124 -0.20 14.19 12.34
CA PHE A 124 -0.84 13.07 11.65
C PHE A 124 -0.39 11.76 12.28
N LYS A 125 -1.34 10.83 12.47
CA LYS A 125 -1.03 9.49 12.98
C LYS A 125 -0.21 8.67 11.98
N TYR A 126 -0.57 8.78 10.71
CA TYR A 126 0.15 8.18 9.60
C TYR A 126 -0.16 8.93 8.29
N ALA A 127 0.62 8.64 7.25
CA ALA A 127 0.38 9.11 5.90
C ALA A 127 0.19 7.95 4.91
N THR A 128 -0.54 8.21 3.83
CA THR A 128 -0.70 7.27 2.71
C THR A 128 -0.07 7.85 1.46
N VAL A 129 0.67 7.03 0.71
CA VAL A 129 1.25 7.40 -0.58
C VAL A 129 1.14 6.25 -1.57
N VAL A 130 0.83 6.57 -2.83
CA VAL A 130 0.85 5.60 -3.93
C VAL A 130 2.18 5.73 -4.66
N HIS A 131 2.95 4.64 -4.74
CA HIS A 131 4.22 4.63 -5.48
C HIS A 131 3.98 4.84 -6.98
N ASN A 132 3.05 4.11 -7.58
CA ASN A 132 2.73 4.20 -9.00
C ASN A 132 1.22 4.37 -9.19
N ASP A 133 0.76 5.59 -9.44
CA ASP A 133 -0.66 5.83 -9.72
C ASP A 133 -0.95 5.49 -11.18
N THR A 134 -1.57 4.34 -11.38
CA THR A 134 -1.71 3.76 -12.72
C THR A 134 -2.58 4.61 -13.67
N PRO A 135 -3.70 5.21 -13.22
CA PRO A 135 -4.50 6.08 -14.07
C PRO A 135 -3.80 7.37 -14.50
N SER A 136 -3.01 8.01 -13.63
CA SER A 136 -2.26 9.22 -13.99
C SER A 136 -0.89 8.92 -14.62
N GLY A 137 -0.38 7.70 -14.45
CA GLY A 137 0.94 7.30 -14.95
C GLY A 137 2.11 7.87 -14.14
N MET A 138 1.84 8.39 -12.93
CA MET A 138 2.85 9.00 -12.06
C MET A 138 3.61 7.94 -11.25
N THR A 139 4.91 8.14 -11.10
CA THR A 139 5.77 7.35 -10.20
C THR A 139 6.38 8.29 -9.16
N ASN A 140 5.97 8.15 -7.89
CA ASN A 140 6.43 8.96 -6.78
C ASN A 140 7.68 8.36 -6.12
N ASP A 141 8.63 9.19 -5.71
CA ASP A 141 9.81 8.75 -4.95
C ASP A 141 9.43 8.43 -3.50
N VAL A 142 8.90 7.22 -3.28
CA VAL A 142 8.46 6.77 -1.95
C VAL A 142 9.62 6.65 -0.95
N MET A 143 10.87 6.54 -1.40
CA MET A 143 12.02 6.51 -0.50
C MET A 143 12.30 7.91 0.07
N ALA A 144 12.29 8.94 -0.79
CA ALA A 144 12.44 10.31 -0.35
C ALA A 144 11.26 10.77 0.52
N ILE A 145 10.03 10.42 0.13
CA ILE A 145 8.81 10.74 0.89
C ILE A 145 8.82 10.03 2.25
N GLY A 146 9.14 8.72 2.31
CA GLY A 146 9.20 7.97 3.56
C GLY A 146 10.21 8.57 4.54
N ARG A 147 11.42 8.91 4.07
CA ARG A 147 12.43 9.58 4.90
C ARG A 147 11.96 10.93 5.44
N LEU A 148 11.25 11.71 4.60
CA LEU A 148 10.67 12.97 5.04
C LEU A 148 9.64 12.75 6.14
N LEU A 149 8.73 11.77 5.98
CA LEU A 149 7.71 11.47 6.98
C LEU A 149 8.34 11.00 8.30
N ASP A 150 9.41 10.20 8.25
CA ASP A 150 10.20 9.81 9.42
C ASP A 150 10.78 11.01 10.19
N GLU A 151 11.27 12.04 9.49
CA GLU A 151 11.78 13.28 10.11
C GLU A 151 10.71 14.02 10.91
N PHE A 152 9.45 13.92 10.50
CA PHE A 152 8.29 14.51 11.19
C PHE A 152 7.60 13.54 12.16
N GLY A 153 8.11 12.32 12.32
CA GLY A 153 7.55 11.30 13.22
C GLY A 153 6.20 10.74 12.75
N ILE A 154 5.89 10.84 11.46
CA ILE A 154 4.66 10.34 10.86
C ILE A 154 4.90 8.92 10.35
N LEU A 155 4.06 7.96 10.77
CA LEU A 155 4.13 6.60 10.23
C LEU A 155 3.85 6.61 8.71
N SER A 156 4.75 6.02 7.93
CA SER A 156 4.67 5.96 6.45
C SER A 156 4.67 4.54 5.91
#